data_AF-A0A915CA36-F1
#
_entry.id   AF-A0A915CA36-F1
#
_cell.length_a   1.000
_cell.length_b   1.000
_cell.length_c   1.000
_cell.angle_alpha   90.00
_cell.angle_beta   90.00
_cell.angle_gamma   90.00
#
_symmetry.space_group_name_H-M   'P 1'
#
loop_
_entity.id
_entity.type
_entity.pdbx_description
1 polymer ?
#
loop_
_entity_poly.entity_id
_entity_poly.type
_entity_poly.pdbx_seq_one_letter_code
_entity_poly.pdbx_strand_id
1 'polypeptide(L)' 'ELTTETERLFDLCDRENKGYLTVNDLKVACPQLDDEEIDFIFASLDADRSGRIDRREFLGGFENALCKGESED' A
#
# COMPACT_ATOMS: atom_id res chain seq x y z
N GLU A 1 13.70 1.56 13.51
CA GLU A 1 12.24 1.65 13.71
C GLU A 1 11.61 2.25 12.45
N LEU A 2 11.51 1.47 11.38
CA LEU A 2 10.90 1.88 10.11
C LEU A 2 9.37 1.63 10.08
N THR A 3 8.85 0.84 11.04
CA THR A 3 7.45 0.43 11.08
C THR A 3 6.49 1.61 11.25
N THR A 4 6.90 2.66 11.97
CA THR A 4 5.99 3.74 12.38
C THR A 4 5.50 4.60 11.21
N GLU A 5 6.32 4.86 10.18
CA GLU A 5 5.90 5.71 9.05
C GLU A 5 4.95 4.94 8.12
N THR A 6 5.27 3.68 7.84
CA THR A 6 4.44 2.81 7.03
C THR A 6 3.11 2.49 7.73
N GLU A 7 3.11 2.35 9.06
CA GLU A 7 1.88 2.24 9.85
C GLU A 7 1.02 3.51 9.78
N ARG A 8 1.63 4.70 9.82
CA ARG A 8 0.88 5.96 9.67
C ARG A 8 0.26 6.10 8.29
N LEU A 9 0.98 5.70 7.25
CA LEU A 9 0.43 5.68 5.89
C LEU A 9 -0.72 4.69 5.77
N PHE A 10 -0.58 3.52 6.40
CA PHE A 10 -1.66 2.54 6.47
C PHE A 10 -2.91 3.12 7.15
N ASP A 11 -2.76 3.75 8.31
CA ASP A 11 -3.88 4.39 9.03
C ASP A 11 -4.48 5.58 8.25
N LEU A 12 -3.68 6.30 7.45
CA LEU A 12 -4.15 7.38 6.60
C LEU A 12 -5.05 6.86 5.47
N CYS A 13 -4.69 5.71 4.90
CA CYS A 13 -5.46 5.01 3.88
C CYS A 13 -6.68 4.30 4.49
N ASP A 14 -6.53 3.67 5.65
CA ASP A 14 -7.57 2.93 6.36
C ASP A 14 -8.44 3.84 7.24
N ARG A 15 -9.16 4.76 6.59
CA ARG A 15 -10.03 5.72 7.29
C ARG A 15 -11.11 5.07 8.14
N GLU A 16 -11.53 3.86 7.79
CA GLU A 16 -12.56 3.11 8.51
C GLU A 16 -11.97 2.20 9.59
N ASN A 17 -10.65 2.19 9.77
CA ASN A 17 -9.94 1.30 10.71
C ASN A 17 -10.33 -0.18 10.55
N LYS A 18 -10.49 -0.62 9.30
CA LYS A 18 -10.86 -1.99 8.93
C LYS A 18 -9.74 -2.99 9.26
N GLY A 19 -8.50 -2.52 9.33
CA GLY A 19 -7.30 -3.35 9.52
C GLY A 19 -6.74 -3.94 8.22
N TYR A 20 -7.36 -3.62 7.09
CA TYR A 20 -6.93 -4.00 5.73
C TYR A 20 -7.33 -2.89 4.75
N LEU A 21 -6.57 -2.74 3.66
CA LEU A 21 -6.86 -1.80 2.58
C LEU A 21 -7.42 -2.52 1.36
N THR A 22 -8.43 -1.95 0.74
CA THR A 22 -8.93 -2.41 -0.55
C THR A 22 -8.49 -1.47 -1.68
N VAL A 23 -8.60 -1.91 -2.93
CA VAL A 23 -8.44 -1.03 -4.11
C VAL A 23 -9.25 0.25 -3.98
N ASN A 24 -10.46 0.17 -3.43
CA ASN A 24 -11.30 1.34 -3.24
C ASN A 24 -10.75 2.29 -2.18
N ASP A 25 -10.16 1.77 -1.11
CA ASP A 25 -9.51 2.60 -0.07
C ASP A 25 -8.31 3.35 -0.64
N LEU A 26 -7.49 2.68 -1.48
CA LEU A 26 -6.42 3.35 -2.21
C LEU A 26 -6.94 4.42 -3.16
N LYS A 27 -8.05 4.17 -3.89
CA LYS A 27 -8.70 5.17 -4.77
C LYS A 27 -9.16 6.41 -4.01
N VAL A 28 -9.73 6.21 -2.82
CA VAL A 28 -10.20 7.31 -1.98
C VAL A 28 -9.04 8.03 -1.30
N ALA A 29 -7.98 7.32 -0.93
CA ALA A 29 -6.80 7.88 -0.27
C ALA A 29 -5.88 8.64 -1.25
N CYS A 30 -5.77 8.14 -2.48
CA CYS A 30 -4.93 8.68 -3.55
C CYS A 30 -5.77 9.05 -4.78
N PRO A 31 -6.70 10.02 -4.68
CA PRO A 31 -7.53 10.44 -5.80
C PRO A 31 -6.74 11.07 -6.96
N GLN A 32 -5.45 11.33 -6.77
CA GLN A 32 -4.53 11.82 -7.80
C GLN A 32 -4.00 10.73 -8.74
N LEU A 33 -4.19 9.45 -8.41
CA LEU A 33 -3.74 8.32 -9.22
C LEU A 33 -4.93 7.74 -9.99
N ASP A 34 -4.68 7.28 -11.21
CA ASP A 34 -5.70 6.62 -12.03
C ASP A 34 -5.97 5.18 -11.56
N ASP A 35 -7.12 4.63 -11.95
CA ASP A 35 -7.51 3.25 -11.61
C ASP A 35 -6.43 2.23 -11.98
N GLU A 36 -5.74 2.41 -13.10
CA GLU A 36 -4.63 1.54 -13.55
C GLU A 36 -3.39 1.62 -12.66
N GLU A 37 -3.00 2.84 -12.23
CA GLU A 37 -1.87 3.02 -11.31
C GLU A 37 -2.17 2.40 -9.95
N ILE A 38 -3.41 2.58 -9.47
CA ILE A 38 -3.85 1.99 -8.22
C ILE A 38 -3.89 0.48 -8.30
N ASP A 39 -4.38 -0.09 -9.41
CA ASP A 39 -4.39 -1.54 -9.60
C ASP A 39 -2.97 -2.10 -9.64
N PHE A 40 -2.02 -1.40 -10.28
CA PHE A 40 -0.61 -1.78 -10.31
C PHE A 40 0.06 -1.74 -8.94
N ILE A 41 -0.15 -0.66 -8.17
CA ILE A 41 0.35 -0.53 -6.80
C ILE A 41 -0.29 -1.59 -5.93
N PHE A 42 -1.60 -1.78 -6.04
CA PHE A 42 -2.34 -2.76 -5.27
C PHE A 42 -1.83 -4.17 -5.53
N ALA A 43 -1.71 -4.58 -6.80
CA ALA A 43 -1.19 -5.89 -7.18
C ALA A 43 0.28 -6.11 -6.77
N SER A 44 1.06 -5.03 -6.64
CA SER A 44 2.45 -5.10 -6.15
C SER A 44 2.53 -5.29 -4.63
N LEU A 45 1.53 -4.79 -3.89
CA LEU A 45 1.43 -4.90 -2.44
C LEU A 45 0.68 -6.17 -1.99
N ASP A 46 -0.37 -6.56 -2.71
CA ASP A 46 -1.21 -7.75 -2.52
C ASP A 46 -0.48 -9.02 -3.01
N ALA A 47 0.55 -9.41 -2.26
CA ALA A 47 1.43 -10.52 -2.60
C ALA A 47 0.70 -11.87 -2.54
N ASP A 48 -0.28 -12.02 -1.66
CA ASP A 48 -1.08 -13.23 -1.52
C ASP A 48 -2.29 -13.27 -2.46
N ARG A 49 -2.59 -12.15 -3.15
CA ARG A 49 -3.74 -11.97 -4.04
C ARG A 49 -5.07 -12.24 -3.34
N SER A 50 -5.16 -11.91 -2.06
CA SER A 50 -6.40 -12.02 -1.30
C SER A 50 -7.43 -10.97 -1.73
N GLY A 51 -7.02 -9.97 -2.51
CA GLY A 51 -7.86 -8.84 -2.91
C GLY A 51 -8.01 -7.81 -1.78
N ARG A 52 -7.15 -7.88 -0.77
CA ARG A 52 -7.02 -6.92 0.34
C ARG A 52 -5.55 -6.83 0.73
N ILE A 53 -5.07 -5.65 1.06
CA ILE A 53 -3.71 -5.48 1.59
C ILE A 53 -3.82 -5.44 3.11
N ASP A 54 -3.33 -6.50 3.75
CA ASP A 54 -3.22 -6.52 5.20
C ASP A 54 -2.10 -5.59 5.69
N ARG A 55 -2.17 -5.20 6.96
CA ARG A 55 -1.14 -4.36 7.57
C ARG A 55 0.28 -4.93 7.35
N ARG A 56 0.45 -6.26 7.43
CA ARG A 56 1.75 -6.93 7.20
C ARG A 56 2.24 -6.79 5.76
N GLU A 57 1.34 -6.92 4.80
CA GLU A 57 1.65 -6.82 3.38
C GLU A 57 1.94 -5.38 2.99
N PHE A 58 1.21 -4.42 3.56
CA PHE A 58 1.50 -3.01 3.38
C PHE A 58 2.90 -2.68 3.93
N LEU A 59 3.24 -3.07 5.16
CA LEU A 59 4.56 -2.80 5.71
C LEU A 59 5.69 -3.41 4.87
N GLY A 60 5.60 -4.70 4.56
CA GLY A 60 6.65 -5.39 3.80
C GLY A 60 6.72 -4.99 2.33
N GLY A 61 5.57 -4.81 1.68
CA GLY A 61 5.46 -4.43 0.28
C GLY A 61 5.85 -2.97 0.03
N PHE A 62 5.47 -2.06 0.93
CA PHE A 62 5.79 -0.64 0.80
C PHE A 62 7.27 -0.36 1.08
N GLU A 63 7.89 -1.06 2.04
CA GLU A 63 9.36 -1.03 2.20
C GLU A 63 10.07 -1.55 0.94
N ASN A 64 9.59 -2.65 0.34
CA ASN A 64 10.18 -3.18 -0.89
C ASN A 64 9.97 -2.25 -2.10
N ALA A 65 8.81 -1.59 -2.18
CA ALA A 65 8.50 -0.62 -3.23
C ALA A 65 9.34 0.65 -3.13
N LEU A 66 9.61 1.15 -1.90
CA LEU A 66 10.46 2.31 -1.67
C LEU A 66 11.96 1.98 -1.78
N CYS A 67 12.41 0.82 -1.29
CA CYS A 67 13.82 0.42 -1.36
C CYS A 67 14.30 0.06 -2.77
N LYS A 68 13.40 -0.29 -3.70
CA LYS A 68 13.76 -0.52 -5.11
C LYS A 68 13.92 0.76 -5.94
N GLY A 69 13.73 1.94 -5.35
CA GLY A 69 13.96 3.24 -6.01
C GLY A 69 15.41 3.72 -6.02
N GLU A 70 16.32 3.10 -5.26
CA GLU A 70 17.75 3.47 -5.20
C GLU A 70 18.64 2.24 -5.46
N SER A 71 18.73 1.76 -6.70
CA SER A 71 19.90 1.02 -7.20
C SER A 71 19.75 0.64 -8.68
N GLU A 72 20.04 1.58 -9.58
CA GLU A 72 20.66 1.26 -10.86
C GLU A 72 21.76 2.31 -11.11
N ASP A 73 23.02 1.93 -10.80
CA ASP A 73 24.26 2.51 -11.33
C ASP A 73 24.40 2.24 -12.84
#